data_AF-X1V3E6-F1
#
_entry.id   AF-X1V3E6-F1
#
_cell.length_a   1.000
_cell.length_b   1.000
_cell.length_c   1.000
_cell.angle_alpha   90.00
_cell.angle_beta   90.00
_cell.angle_gamma   90.00
#
_symmetry.space_group_name_H-M   'P 1'
#
loop_
_entity.id
_entity.type
_entity.pdbx_description
1 polymer ?
#
loop_
_entity_poly.entity_id
_entity_poly.type
_entity_poly.pdbx_seq_one_letter_code
_entity_poly.pdbx_strand_id
1 'polypeptide(L)'
;MFMQHNVHSEFGDTKQIAATIRFDTEEALAMDVSDIAIAFQITSSNKSGSELTVFTAQKKVLSDILISLQSGGMDPVSIEPDVNCLSRFVCRKLSAPKGTQGGTLFGMLSARSGYLIVPHQDGSGSQKASRVRTFLVGSTTDRDVLLAREAIMTTALSGGEPISCLRVFDSAGAADYQQLGERLGIEADEVD
;
A
#
# COMPACT_ATOMS: atom_id res chain seq x y z
N MET A 1 -9.09 10.95 -3.97
CA MET A 1 -7.77 10.48 -4.45
C MET A 1 -6.74 10.93 -3.43
N PHE A 2 -5.84 10.05 -3.00
CA PHE A 2 -4.74 10.38 -2.09
C PHE A 2 -3.41 10.10 -2.80
N MET A 3 -2.32 10.62 -2.26
CA MET A 3 -0.96 10.27 -2.67
C MET A 3 -0.26 9.54 -1.53
N GLN A 4 0.62 8.62 -1.91
CA GLN A 4 1.40 7.79 -0.98
C GLN A 4 2.89 8.14 -1.14
N HIS A 5 3.57 8.33 -0.01
CA HIS A 5 4.97 8.72 0.05
C HIS A 5 5.72 7.88 1.08
N ASN A 6 7.03 7.71 0.88
CA ASN A 6 7.92 7.15 1.90
C ASN A 6 8.63 8.30 2.61
N VAL A 7 8.53 8.35 3.93
CA VAL A 7 9.13 9.42 4.76
C VAL A 7 9.84 8.77 5.94
N HIS A 8 11.05 9.23 6.23
CA HIS A 8 11.78 8.83 7.43
C HIS A 8 11.43 9.77 8.58
N SER A 9 11.25 9.21 9.78
CA SER A 9 11.12 9.97 11.03
C SER A 9 12.24 9.54 11.98
N GLU A 10 12.87 10.48 12.65
CA GLU A 10 13.90 10.19 13.67
C GLU A 10 13.33 9.48 14.92
N PHE A 11 12.00 9.54 15.09
CA PHE A 11 11.31 8.96 16.24
C PHE A 11 10.84 7.52 16.01
N GLY A 12 10.85 6.73 17.09
CA GLY A 12 10.24 5.39 17.16
C GLY A 12 8.83 5.38 17.76
N ASP A 13 8.51 6.37 18.60
CA ASP A 13 7.22 6.44 19.30
C ASP A 13 6.13 7.06 18.41
N THR A 14 4.97 6.39 18.32
CA THR A 14 3.87 6.81 17.45
C THR A 14 3.32 8.20 17.80
N LYS A 15 3.32 8.59 19.08
CA LYS A 15 2.81 9.92 19.48
C LYS A 15 3.80 11.01 19.10
N GLN A 16 5.09 10.75 19.24
CA GLN A 16 6.13 11.66 18.78
C GLN A 16 6.06 11.84 17.27
N ILE A 17 5.99 10.74 16.52
CA ILE A 17 5.80 10.77 15.06
C ILE A 17 4.55 11.57 14.70
N ALA A 18 3.42 11.32 15.34
CA ALA A 18 2.18 12.06 15.04
C ALA A 18 2.31 13.57 15.28
N ALA A 19 3.14 14.00 16.21
CA ALA A 19 3.39 15.41 16.48
C ALA A 19 4.33 16.07 15.45
N THR A 20 5.23 15.30 14.83
CA THR A 20 6.25 15.83 13.89
C THR A 20 5.97 15.55 12.42
N ILE A 21 5.12 14.57 12.11
CA ILE A 21 4.94 14.03 10.75
C ILE A 21 4.60 15.08 9.71
N ARG A 22 3.92 16.16 10.13
CA ARG A 22 3.62 17.29 9.25
C ARG A 22 4.88 17.97 8.74
N PHE A 23 5.83 18.25 9.64
CA PHE A 23 7.11 18.86 9.30
C PHE A 23 7.99 17.89 8.51
N ASP A 24 8.07 16.63 8.96
CA ASP A 24 8.85 15.59 8.28
C ASP A 24 8.36 15.40 6.83
N THR A 25 7.05 15.45 6.62
CA THR A 25 6.43 15.36 5.29
C THR A 25 6.68 16.60 4.45
N GLU A 26 6.55 17.81 5.02
CA GLU A 26 6.81 19.08 4.34
C GLU A 26 8.25 19.18 3.87
N GLU A 27 9.20 18.77 4.72
CA GLU A 27 10.62 18.71 4.39
C GLU A 27 10.92 17.66 3.31
N ALA A 28 10.42 16.42 3.48
CA ALA A 28 10.70 15.33 2.54
C ALA A 28 10.10 15.54 1.15
N LEU A 29 8.92 16.19 1.08
CA LEU A 29 8.19 16.38 -0.16
C LEU A 29 8.39 17.76 -0.80
N ALA A 30 9.08 18.67 -0.11
CA ALA A 30 9.29 20.06 -0.53
C ALA A 30 7.98 20.74 -1.00
N MET A 31 6.87 20.48 -0.32
CA MET A 31 5.54 20.99 -0.65
C MET A 31 4.85 21.56 0.58
N ASP A 32 4.08 22.63 0.38
CA ASP A 32 3.23 23.18 1.45
C ASP A 32 2.11 22.20 1.81
N VAL A 33 2.08 21.79 3.08
CA VAL A 33 1.09 20.85 3.63
C VAL A 33 -0.05 21.56 4.39
N SER A 34 -0.19 22.89 4.26
CA SER A 34 -1.26 23.73 4.83
C SER A 34 -2.65 23.17 4.58
N ASP A 35 -2.96 22.83 3.33
CA ASP A 35 -4.29 22.38 2.90
C ASP A 35 -4.40 20.86 2.68
N ILE A 36 -3.44 20.11 3.21
CA ILE A 36 -3.35 18.67 3.08
C ILE A 36 -3.64 18.02 4.44
N ALA A 37 -4.46 16.96 4.41
CA ALA A 37 -4.62 16.02 5.51
C ALA A 37 -3.59 14.91 5.37
N ILE A 38 -2.97 14.55 6.49
CA ILE A 38 -1.87 13.59 6.56
C ILE A 38 -2.31 12.43 7.46
N ALA A 39 -2.13 11.21 6.99
CA ALA A 39 -2.15 10.00 7.78
C ALA A 39 -0.85 9.22 7.54
N PHE A 40 -0.40 8.42 8.51
CA PHE A 40 0.84 7.66 8.35
C PHE A 40 0.71 6.25 8.92
N GLN A 41 1.57 5.37 8.42
CA GLN A 41 1.75 4.01 8.89
C GLN A 41 3.24 3.74 9.08
N ILE A 42 3.61 3.22 10.25
CA ILE A 42 4.98 2.77 10.50
C ILE A 42 5.21 1.44 9.77
N THR A 43 6.17 1.41 8.84
CA THR A 43 6.51 0.21 8.07
C THR A 43 7.66 -0.57 8.69
N SER A 44 8.61 0.14 9.31
CA SER A 44 9.67 -0.45 10.11
C SER A 44 10.25 0.59 11.07
N SER A 45 10.87 0.12 12.15
CA SER A 45 11.59 0.96 13.10
C SER A 45 12.92 0.31 13.45
N ASN A 46 13.93 1.13 13.66
CA ASN A 46 15.27 0.72 14.04
C ASN A 46 15.85 1.72 15.07
N LYS A 47 17.17 1.69 15.31
CA LYS A 47 17.82 2.59 16.26
C LYS A 47 17.95 4.04 15.77
N SER A 48 17.84 4.29 14.46
CA SER A 48 17.94 5.63 13.87
C SER A 48 16.59 6.30 13.65
N GLY A 49 15.47 5.58 13.85
CA GLY A 49 14.14 6.12 13.67
C GLY A 49 13.15 5.10 13.10
N SER A 50 12.15 5.61 12.38
CA SER A 50 11.09 4.83 11.74
C SER A 50 10.92 5.21 10.27
N GLU A 51 10.72 4.18 9.44
CA GLU A 51 10.30 4.34 8.05
C GLU A 51 8.77 4.35 7.98
N LEU A 52 8.21 5.40 7.38
CA LEU A 52 6.79 5.66 7.32
C LEU A 52 6.28 5.59 5.89
N THR A 53 5.10 5.01 5.73
CA THR A 53 4.25 5.30 4.57
C THR A 53 3.32 6.43 4.96
N VAL A 54 3.41 7.56 4.26
CA VAL A 54 2.59 8.76 4.47
C VAL A 54 1.55 8.87 3.38
N PHE A 55 0.30 9.06 3.79
CA PHE A 55 -0.84 9.27 2.93
C PHE A 55 -1.29 10.72 3.01
N THR A 56 -1.41 11.36 1.86
CA THR A 56 -1.79 12.78 1.75
C THR A 56 -3.04 12.93 0.90
N ALA A 57 -3.98 13.76 1.35
CA ALA A 57 -5.19 14.12 0.61
C ALA A 57 -5.55 15.58 0.84
N GLN A 58 -6.17 16.24 -0.15
CA GLN A 58 -6.65 17.60 0.03
C GLN A 58 -7.76 17.66 1.09
N LYS A 59 -7.63 18.56 2.07
CA LYS A 59 -8.64 18.75 3.13
C LYS A 59 -10.03 19.04 2.56
N LYS A 60 -10.10 19.77 1.44
CA LYS A 60 -11.35 20.07 0.74
C LYS A 60 -12.09 18.79 0.32
N VAL A 61 -11.39 17.85 -0.30
CA VAL A 61 -11.98 16.57 -0.74
C VAL A 61 -12.52 15.79 0.46
N LEU A 62 -11.78 15.73 1.56
CA LEU A 62 -12.26 15.07 2.77
C LEU A 62 -13.47 15.79 3.38
N SER A 63 -13.46 17.13 3.39
CA SER A 63 -14.58 17.93 3.89
C SER A 63 -15.85 17.70 3.06
N ASP A 64 -15.73 17.66 1.74
CA ASP A 64 -16.84 17.39 0.83
C ASP A 64 -17.43 15.98 1.10
N ILE A 65 -16.58 14.97 1.32
CA ILE A 65 -17.01 13.62 1.71
C ILE A 65 -17.74 13.63 3.06
N LEU A 66 -17.17 14.28 4.07
CA LEU A 66 -17.76 14.37 5.42
C LEU A 66 -19.14 15.03 5.39
N ILE A 67 -19.26 16.17 4.70
CA ILE A 67 -20.52 16.90 4.53
C ILE A 67 -21.56 16.01 3.82
N SER A 68 -21.16 15.32 2.76
CA SER A 68 -22.06 14.41 2.03
C SER A 68 -22.57 13.29 2.93
N LEU A 69 -21.71 12.67 3.74
CA LEU A 69 -22.10 11.60 4.66
C LEU A 69 -23.03 12.12 5.78
N GLN A 70 -22.69 13.26 6.38
CA GLN A 70 -23.49 13.88 7.43
C GLN A 70 -24.86 14.34 6.94
N SER A 71 -24.96 14.82 5.70
CA SER A 71 -26.25 15.15 5.07
C SER A 71 -27.16 13.92 4.93
N GLY A 72 -26.57 12.72 4.86
CA GLY A 72 -27.27 11.44 4.88
C GLY A 72 -27.51 10.86 6.28
N GLY A 73 -27.24 11.61 7.35
CA GLY A 73 -27.41 11.15 8.73
C GLY A 73 -26.33 10.19 9.22
N MET A 74 -25.21 10.08 8.50
CA MET A 74 -24.06 9.26 8.90
C MET A 74 -22.99 10.14 9.55
N ASP A 75 -22.50 9.73 10.73
CA ASP A 75 -21.38 10.39 11.41
C ASP A 75 -20.11 9.53 11.28
N PRO A 76 -19.25 9.78 10.28
CA PRO A 76 -18.05 8.99 10.06
C PRO A 76 -17.02 9.19 11.18
N VAL A 77 -16.68 8.10 11.87
CA VAL A 77 -15.68 8.10 12.96
C VAL A 77 -14.23 7.97 12.47
N SER A 78 -14.02 7.47 11.26
CA SER A 78 -12.71 7.35 10.63
C SER A 78 -12.80 7.40 9.11
N ILE A 79 -11.73 7.90 8.49
CA ILE A 79 -11.49 7.81 7.05
C ILE A 79 -10.10 7.20 6.88
N GLU A 80 -10.01 6.14 6.08
CA GLU A 80 -8.77 5.41 5.83
C GLU A 80 -8.52 5.31 4.31
N PRO A 81 -7.25 5.25 3.87
CA PRO A 81 -6.92 4.84 2.51
C PRO A 81 -7.54 3.48 2.17
N ASP A 82 -8.09 3.35 0.97
CA ASP A 82 -8.72 2.12 0.47
C ASP A 82 -7.78 0.90 0.53
N VAL A 83 -6.49 1.11 0.25
CA VAL A 83 -5.46 0.08 0.28
C VAL A 83 -5.28 -0.54 1.67
N ASN A 84 -5.56 0.21 2.75
CA ASN A 84 -5.50 -0.33 4.11
C ASN A 84 -6.67 -1.29 4.37
N CYS A 85 -7.87 -0.94 3.90
CA CYS A 85 -9.03 -1.81 3.96
C CYS A 85 -8.80 -3.09 3.16
N LEU A 86 -8.25 -2.96 1.95
CA LEU A 86 -7.94 -4.09 1.09
C LEU A 86 -6.84 -4.97 1.68
N SER A 87 -5.78 -4.39 2.23
CA SER A 87 -4.72 -5.13 2.91
C SER A 87 -5.25 -5.94 4.09
N ARG A 88 -6.15 -5.38 4.93
CA ARG A 88 -6.80 -6.14 5.99
C ARG A 88 -7.63 -7.31 5.46
N PHE A 89 -8.27 -7.15 4.30
CA PHE A 89 -9.00 -8.24 3.65
C PHE A 89 -8.03 -9.34 3.18
N VAL A 90 -6.99 -8.98 2.43
CA VAL A 90 -5.96 -9.90 1.93
C VAL A 90 -5.37 -10.72 3.06
N CYS A 91 -4.88 -10.08 4.11
CA CYS A 91 -4.24 -10.75 5.25
C CYS A 91 -5.19 -11.69 6.02
N ARG A 92 -6.51 -11.48 5.96
CA ARG A 92 -7.49 -12.30 6.70
C ARG A 92 -8.11 -13.42 5.87
N LYS A 93 -8.17 -13.25 4.54
CA LYS A 93 -8.98 -14.11 3.67
C LYS A 93 -8.16 -14.87 2.65
N LEU A 94 -7.04 -14.31 2.20
CA LEU A 94 -6.21 -14.95 1.21
C LEU A 94 -5.12 -15.74 1.93
N SER A 95 -4.96 -17.00 1.53
CA SER A 95 -3.89 -17.83 2.05
C SER A 95 -2.68 -17.70 1.13
N ALA A 96 -1.49 -17.58 1.71
CA ALA A 96 -0.27 -17.78 0.94
C ALA A 96 -0.22 -19.24 0.45
N PRO A 97 0.23 -19.50 -0.79
CA PRO A 97 0.36 -20.86 -1.31
C PRO A 97 1.26 -21.71 -0.41
N LYS A 98 0.74 -22.89 -0.03
CA LYS A 98 1.40 -23.85 0.86
C LYS A 98 2.67 -24.39 0.20
N GLY A 99 3.80 -24.30 0.89
CA GLY A 99 5.07 -24.92 0.45
C GLY A 99 6.05 -23.97 -0.26
N THR A 100 5.68 -22.70 -0.45
CA THR A 100 6.58 -21.70 -1.03
C THR A 100 7.60 -21.24 0.02
N GLN A 101 8.89 -21.44 -0.23
CA GLN A 101 9.95 -20.82 0.58
C GLN A 101 10.08 -19.35 0.15
N GLY A 102 9.24 -18.48 0.71
CA GLY A 102 9.32 -17.02 0.51
C GLY A 102 7.97 -16.31 0.69
N GLY A 103 8.00 -14.98 0.61
CA GLY A 103 6.82 -14.15 0.74
C GLY A 103 5.93 -14.16 -0.50
N THR A 104 4.63 -13.93 -0.28
CA THR A 104 3.65 -13.75 -1.37
C THR A 104 3.35 -12.26 -1.55
N LEU A 105 3.44 -11.79 -2.79
CA LEU A 105 2.97 -10.48 -3.20
C LEU A 105 1.57 -10.64 -3.80
N PHE A 106 0.60 -9.87 -3.31
CA PHE A 106 -0.74 -9.84 -3.86
C PHE A 106 -0.92 -8.60 -4.74
N GLY A 107 -1.34 -8.79 -5.98
CA GLY A 107 -1.71 -7.74 -6.93
C GLY A 107 -3.22 -7.67 -7.12
N MET A 108 -3.81 -6.50 -6.89
CA MET A 108 -5.25 -6.27 -7.06
C MET A 108 -5.44 -5.17 -8.08
N LEU A 109 -5.99 -5.49 -9.25
CA LEU A 109 -6.15 -4.57 -10.35
C LEU A 109 -7.62 -4.24 -10.60
N SER A 110 -7.98 -2.98 -10.37
CA SER A 110 -9.25 -2.40 -10.82
C SER A 110 -9.11 -1.80 -12.22
N ALA A 111 -10.17 -1.18 -12.74
CA ALA A 111 -10.12 -0.47 -14.01
C ALA A 111 -9.18 0.75 -14.01
N ARG A 112 -8.95 1.39 -12.84
CA ARG A 112 -8.22 2.68 -12.75
C ARG A 112 -7.07 2.68 -11.75
N SER A 113 -7.04 1.73 -10.84
CA SER A 113 -6.09 1.64 -9.73
C SER A 113 -5.58 0.22 -9.59
N GLY A 114 -4.29 0.09 -9.29
CA GLY A 114 -3.65 -1.16 -8.92
C GLY A 114 -3.09 -1.05 -7.52
N TYR A 115 -3.15 -2.17 -6.79
CA TYR A 115 -2.66 -2.27 -5.43
C TYR A 115 -1.72 -3.47 -5.34
N LEU A 116 -0.57 -3.26 -4.73
CA LEU A 116 0.38 -4.31 -4.37
C LEU A 116 0.43 -4.41 -2.86
N ILE A 117 0.26 -5.62 -2.33
CA ILE A 117 0.18 -5.89 -0.91
C ILE A 117 1.12 -7.04 -0.59
N VAL A 118 2.09 -6.79 0.30
CA VAL A 118 2.92 -7.81 0.91
C VAL A 118 2.44 -7.98 2.36
N PRO A 119 1.68 -9.06 2.65
CA PRO A 119 1.25 -9.35 4.01
C PRO A 119 2.45 -9.46 4.95
N HIS A 120 2.23 -9.09 6.21
CA HIS A 120 3.22 -9.37 7.23
C HIS A 120 3.10 -10.84 7.66
N GLN A 121 4.21 -11.55 7.78
CA GLN A 121 4.23 -12.88 8.37
C GLN A 121 4.37 -12.77 9.89
N ASP A 122 3.38 -13.27 10.62
CA ASP A 122 3.37 -13.31 12.08
C ASP A 122 4.46 -14.26 12.61
N GLY A 123 5.60 -13.71 13.05
CA GLY A 123 6.70 -14.51 13.61
C GLY A 123 7.44 -13.87 14.79
N SER A 124 7.16 -12.61 15.14
CA SER A 124 7.84 -11.90 16.22
C SER A 124 6.95 -10.73 16.64
N GLY A 125 6.70 -10.59 17.95
CA GLY A 125 5.67 -9.73 18.56
C GLY A 125 5.79 -8.21 18.35
N SER A 126 6.40 -7.74 17.26
CA SER A 126 6.21 -6.40 16.73
C SER A 126 5.08 -6.40 15.71
N GLN A 127 4.00 -5.64 15.94
CA GLN A 127 2.99 -5.35 14.93
C GLN A 127 3.65 -4.65 13.72
N LYS A 128 4.15 -5.41 12.74
CA LYS A 128 4.57 -4.84 11.47
C LYS A 128 3.36 -4.82 10.57
N ALA A 129 2.95 -3.63 10.18
CA ALA A 129 1.84 -3.47 9.27
C ALA A 129 2.26 -3.97 7.87
N SER A 130 1.27 -4.44 7.08
CA SER A 130 1.53 -4.92 5.72
C SER A 130 2.13 -3.81 4.87
N ARG A 131 3.05 -4.18 3.97
CA ARG A 131 3.58 -3.23 3.01
C ARG A 131 2.63 -3.12 1.85
N VAL A 132 2.27 -1.89 1.51
CA VAL A 132 1.29 -1.61 0.48
C VAL A 132 1.82 -0.58 -0.49
N ARG A 133 1.44 -0.70 -1.77
CA ARG A 133 1.72 0.29 -2.80
C ARG A 133 0.50 0.44 -3.69
N THR A 134 0.12 1.69 -3.95
CA THR A 134 -0.96 2.03 -4.87
C THR A 134 -0.40 2.69 -6.12
N PHE A 135 -0.92 2.35 -7.29
CA PHE A 135 -0.54 2.94 -8.58
C PHE A 135 -1.75 3.09 -9.49
N LEU A 136 -1.63 3.93 -10.52
CA LEU A 136 -2.71 4.16 -11.48
C LEU A 136 -2.63 3.18 -12.64
N VAL A 137 -3.79 2.72 -13.08
CA VAL A 137 -3.94 1.87 -14.25
C VAL A 137 -4.60 2.68 -15.35
N GLY A 138 -3.85 2.95 -16.41
CA GLY A 138 -4.32 3.66 -17.59
C GLY A 138 -5.10 2.74 -18.53
N SER A 139 -6.11 3.27 -19.21
CA SER A 139 -6.93 2.50 -20.16
C SER A 139 -6.19 2.01 -21.40
N THR A 140 -5.05 2.63 -21.73
CA THR A 140 -4.21 2.29 -22.88
C THR A 140 -2.92 1.58 -22.50
N THR A 141 -2.69 1.38 -21.20
CA THR A 141 -1.45 0.80 -20.69
C THR A 141 -1.57 -0.72 -20.69
N ASP A 142 -0.57 -1.40 -21.22
CA ASP A 142 -0.41 -2.84 -21.06
C ASP A 142 -0.32 -3.17 -19.56
N ARG A 143 -1.32 -3.91 -19.06
CA ARG A 143 -1.48 -4.21 -17.63
C ARG A 143 -0.37 -5.11 -17.12
N ASP A 144 0.14 -6.01 -17.96
CA ASP A 144 1.20 -6.95 -17.57
C ASP A 144 2.55 -6.26 -17.50
N VAL A 145 2.84 -5.36 -18.44
CA VAL A 145 4.04 -4.51 -18.38
C VAL A 145 4.01 -3.62 -17.14
N LEU A 146 2.86 -2.99 -16.87
CA LEU A 146 2.67 -2.15 -15.71
C LEU A 146 2.82 -2.93 -14.40
N LEU A 147 2.12 -4.06 -14.27
CA LEU A 147 2.15 -4.88 -13.07
C LEU A 147 3.55 -5.44 -12.82
N ALA A 148 4.24 -5.93 -13.85
CA ALA A 148 5.59 -6.43 -13.71
C ALA A 148 6.55 -5.35 -13.19
N ARG A 149 6.47 -4.13 -13.75
CA ARG A 149 7.28 -2.99 -13.30
C ARG A 149 7.03 -2.66 -11.83
N GLU A 150 5.76 -2.51 -11.46
CA GLU A 150 5.39 -2.15 -10.09
C GLU A 150 5.73 -3.27 -9.10
N ALA A 151 5.59 -4.53 -9.51
CA ALA A 151 5.99 -5.69 -8.72
C ALA A 151 7.49 -5.68 -8.43
N ILE A 152 8.34 -5.52 -9.46
CA ILE A 152 9.80 -5.42 -9.30
C ILE A 152 10.19 -4.28 -8.35
N MET A 153 9.58 -3.11 -8.50
CA MET A 153 9.87 -1.98 -7.61
C MET A 153 9.44 -2.29 -6.17
N THR A 154 8.29 -2.94 -6.00
CA THR A 154 7.77 -3.28 -4.67
C THR A 154 8.63 -4.33 -4.00
N THR A 155 9.05 -5.38 -4.71
CA THR A 155 9.93 -6.42 -4.15
C THR A 155 11.29 -5.85 -3.75
N ALA A 156 11.89 -5.00 -4.60
CA ALA A 156 13.16 -4.33 -4.29
C ALA A 156 13.09 -3.45 -3.03
N LEU A 157 11.96 -2.76 -2.82
CA LEU A 157 11.73 -1.90 -1.66
C LEU A 157 11.23 -2.67 -0.42
N SER A 158 10.85 -3.94 -0.57
CA SER A 158 10.23 -4.69 0.52
C SER A 158 11.22 -5.09 1.61
N GLY A 159 12.54 -5.06 1.41
CA GLY A 159 13.56 -5.22 2.47
C GLY A 159 13.33 -6.37 3.47
N GLY A 160 12.57 -7.40 3.08
CA GLY A 160 12.06 -8.48 3.92
C GLY A 160 12.40 -9.82 3.29
N GLU A 161 11.61 -10.86 3.58
CA GLU A 161 11.79 -12.14 2.91
C GLU A 161 11.67 -12.00 1.38
N PRO A 162 12.50 -12.72 0.61
CA PRO A 162 12.37 -12.76 -0.84
C PRO A 162 10.94 -13.12 -1.24
N ILE A 163 10.36 -12.31 -2.12
CA ILE A 163 9.07 -12.62 -2.72
C ILE A 163 9.29 -13.69 -3.78
N SER A 164 8.61 -14.82 -3.64
CA SER A 164 8.73 -15.98 -4.53
C SER A 164 7.46 -16.28 -5.30
N CYS A 165 6.36 -15.60 -4.97
CA CYS A 165 5.07 -15.77 -5.64
C CYS A 165 4.31 -14.44 -5.75
N LEU A 166 3.68 -14.22 -6.90
CA LEU A 166 2.73 -13.15 -7.18
C LEU A 166 1.32 -13.74 -7.38
N ARG A 167 0.35 -13.30 -6.59
CA ARG A 167 -1.07 -13.68 -6.74
C ARG A 167 -1.88 -12.49 -7.21
N VAL A 168 -2.52 -12.60 -8.37
CA VAL A 168 -3.16 -11.46 -9.04
C VAL A 168 -4.67 -11.65 -9.13
N PHE A 169 -5.43 -10.63 -8.75
CA PHE A 169 -6.81 -10.48 -9.15
C PHE A 169 -6.89 -9.34 -10.17
N ASP A 170 -7.38 -9.62 -11.37
CA ASP A 170 -7.64 -8.61 -12.39
C ASP A 170 -9.14 -8.51 -12.71
N SER A 171 -9.76 -7.40 -12.31
CA SER A 171 -11.17 -7.14 -12.63
C SER A 171 -11.49 -7.10 -14.13
N ALA A 172 -10.49 -6.89 -14.99
CA ALA A 172 -10.65 -6.92 -16.44
C ALA A 172 -10.40 -8.31 -17.06
N GLY A 173 -9.84 -9.26 -16.28
CA GLY A 173 -9.47 -10.60 -16.77
C GLY A 173 -8.48 -10.58 -17.93
N ALA A 174 -7.62 -9.56 -18.00
CA ALA A 174 -6.74 -9.33 -19.14
C ALA A 174 -5.27 -9.67 -18.85
N ALA A 175 -4.93 -10.01 -17.60
CA ALA A 175 -3.57 -10.32 -17.18
C ALA A 175 -3.15 -11.74 -17.62
N ASP A 176 -1.99 -11.87 -18.24
CA ASP A 176 -1.36 -13.16 -18.56
C ASP A 176 -0.38 -13.57 -17.45
N TYR A 177 -0.83 -14.46 -16.56
CA TYR A 177 -0.05 -14.89 -15.40
C TYR A 177 1.22 -15.67 -15.79
N GLN A 178 1.19 -16.42 -16.90
CA GLN A 178 2.37 -17.15 -17.36
C GLN A 178 3.44 -16.16 -17.82
N GLN A 179 3.06 -15.18 -18.65
CA GLN A 179 3.99 -14.16 -19.12
C GLN A 179 4.52 -13.31 -17.96
N LEU A 180 3.68 -12.99 -16.97
CA LEU A 180 4.09 -12.29 -15.75
C LEU A 180 5.13 -13.09 -14.96
N GLY A 181 4.91 -14.38 -14.77
CA GLY A 181 5.84 -15.26 -14.05
C GLY A 181 7.20 -15.34 -14.75
N GLU A 182 7.21 -15.51 -16.07
CA GLU A 182 8.43 -15.52 -16.89
C GLU A 182 9.21 -14.21 -16.79
N ARG A 183 8.52 -13.06 -16.82
CA ARG A 183 9.16 -11.73 -16.71
C ARG A 183 9.73 -11.46 -15.32
N LEU A 184 9.05 -11.92 -14.28
CA LEU A 184 9.44 -11.67 -12.89
C LEU A 184 10.43 -12.71 -12.35
N GLY A 185 10.54 -13.87 -12.99
CA GLY A 185 11.33 -14.99 -12.51
C GLY A 185 10.79 -15.64 -11.23
N ILE A 186 9.49 -15.47 -10.96
CA ILE A 186 8.78 -16.01 -9.80
C ILE A 186 7.47 -16.66 -10.26
N GLU A 187 6.85 -17.46 -9.39
CA GLU A 187 5.51 -17.99 -9.67
C GLU A 187 4.50 -16.84 -9.74
N ALA A 188 3.67 -16.81 -10.78
CA ALA A 188 2.58 -15.85 -10.91
C ALA A 188 1.29 -16.60 -11.27
N ASP A 189 0.22 -16.31 -10.55
CA ASP A 189 -1.04 -17.04 -10.67
C ASP A 189 -2.22 -16.19 -10.16
N GLU A 190 -3.45 -16.63 -10.41
CA GLU A 190 -4.65 -15.95 -9.94
C GLU A 190 -4.80 -16.05 -8.41
N VAL A 191 -5.54 -15.10 -7.84
CA VAL A 191 -6.04 -15.18 -6.45
C VAL A 191 -7.23 -16.15 -6.40
N ASP A 192 -7.12 -17.19 -5.57
CA ASP A 192 -8.21 -18.13 -5.26
C ASP A 192 -9.44 -17.49 -4.57
#